data_AF-A0A662Q6G2-F1
#
_entry.id   AF-A0A662Q6G2-F1
#
_cell.length_a   1.000
_cell.length_b   1.000
_cell.length_c   1.000
_cell.angle_alpha   90.00
_cell.angle_beta   90.00
_cell.angle_gamma   90.00
#
_symmetry.space_group_name_H-M   'P 1'
#
loop_
_entity.id
_entity.type
_entity.pdbx_description
1 polymer ?
#
loop_
_entity_poly.entity_id
_entity_poly.type
_entity_poly.pdbx_seq_one_letter_code
_entity_poly.pdbx_strand_id
1 'polypeptide(L)'
;MVKVKFEKISPADFFYRNRDIAGFSSPSRSLYMSIRELVENSLDAAEVGRILPNIIVELSSEGNSDENVSIYKLRVEDNGIGVAPEHIPKAFGTVFYGSKYGYKQSRGTFGLGGTM
;
A
#
# COMPACT_ATOMS: atom_id res chain seq x y z
N MET A 1 23.43 -18.63 -33.95
CA MET A 1 22.95 -17.27 -33.59
C MET A 1 22.31 -17.34 -32.22
N VAL A 2 22.75 -16.49 -31.27
CA VAL A 2 22.07 -16.35 -29.98
C VAL A 2 20.72 -15.70 -30.24
N LYS A 3 19.62 -16.39 -29.91
CA LYS A 3 18.27 -15.82 -30.01
C LYS A 3 18.04 -14.91 -28.81
N VAL A 4 17.89 -13.62 -29.06
CA VAL A 4 17.46 -12.65 -28.05
C VAL A 4 15.93 -12.68 -27.98
N LYS A 5 15.38 -12.86 -26.78
CA LYS A 5 13.93 -12.88 -26.54
C LYS A 5 13.53 -11.56 -25.87
N PHE A 6 12.57 -10.86 -26.45
CA PHE A 6 11.98 -9.66 -25.87
C PHE A 6 10.69 -10.04 -25.14
N GLU A 7 10.53 -9.58 -23.90
CA GLU A 7 9.35 -9.84 -23.07
C GLU A 7 8.86 -8.55 -22.41
N LYS A 8 7.56 -8.49 -22.10
CA LYS A 8 6.95 -7.41 -21.33
C LYS A 8 6.37 -7.99 -20.05
N ILE A 9 6.59 -7.31 -18.93
CA ILE A 9 5.99 -7.65 -17.63
C ILE A 9 4.97 -6.59 -17.21
N SER A 10 4.02 -6.97 -16.36
CA SER A 10 3.09 -6.01 -15.76
C SER A 10 3.76 -5.27 -14.60
N PRO A 11 3.24 -4.10 -14.18
CA PRO A 11 3.73 -3.42 -12.98
C PRO A 11 3.68 -4.29 -11.72
N ALA A 12 2.62 -5.08 -11.55
CA ALA A 12 2.49 -6.01 -10.42
C ALA A 12 3.59 -7.08 -10.44
N ASP A 13 3.87 -7.68 -11.62
CA ASP A 13 4.94 -8.66 -11.76
C ASP A 13 6.33 -8.04 -11.53
N PHE A 14 6.54 -6.79 -11.97
CA PHE A 14 7.76 -6.04 -11.69
C PHE A 14 8.00 -5.87 -10.18
N PHE A 15 7.02 -5.39 -9.42
CA PHE A 15 7.19 -5.18 -7.98
C PHE A 15 7.20 -6.49 -7.18
N TYR A 16 6.49 -7.53 -7.62
CA TYR A 16 6.56 -8.85 -7.03
C TYR A 16 7.98 -9.43 -7.11
N ARG A 17 8.65 -9.27 -8.25
CA ARG A 17 10.05 -9.69 -8.44
C ARG A 17 11.06 -8.77 -7.74
N ASN A 18 10.69 -7.52 -7.46
CA ASN A 18 11.59 -6.49 -6.93
C ASN A 18 11.00 -5.82 -5.68
N ARG A 19 10.64 -6.62 -4.67
CA ARG A 19 9.96 -6.15 -3.44
C ARG A 19 10.74 -5.08 -2.68
N ASP A 20 12.07 -5.14 -2.77
CA ASP A 20 12.98 -4.17 -2.14
C ASP A 20 12.76 -2.73 -2.63
N ILE A 21 12.41 -2.56 -3.93
CA ILE A 21 12.16 -1.25 -4.54
C ILE A 21 10.94 -0.58 -3.89
N ALA A 22 9.95 -1.38 -3.49
CA ALA A 22 8.76 -0.91 -2.80
C ALA A 22 8.94 -0.84 -1.27
N GLY A 23 10.14 -1.12 -0.75
CA GLY A 23 10.44 -1.06 0.69
C GLY A 23 10.14 -2.35 1.47
N PHE A 24 9.77 -3.44 0.80
CA PHE A 24 9.39 -4.72 1.43
C PHE A 24 10.56 -5.72 1.48
N SER A 25 11.70 -5.28 2.02
CA SER A 25 12.96 -6.03 2.00
C SER A 25 13.20 -6.95 3.19
N SER A 26 12.52 -6.71 4.32
CA SER A 26 12.62 -7.53 5.53
C SER A 26 11.32 -7.48 6.32
N PRO A 27 10.98 -8.50 7.14
CA PRO A 27 9.72 -8.52 7.89
C PRO A 27 9.47 -7.24 8.72
N SER A 28 10.49 -6.75 9.43
CA SER A 28 10.38 -5.53 10.25
C SER A 28 10.16 -4.29 9.39
N ARG A 29 10.87 -4.17 8.25
CA ARG A 29 10.72 -3.02 7.35
C ARG A 29 9.37 -3.06 6.65
N SER A 30 8.94 -4.23 6.20
CA SER A 30 7.61 -4.46 5.61
C SER A 30 6.50 -4.06 6.56
N LEU A 31 6.59 -4.46 7.84
CA LEU A 31 5.61 -4.07 8.85
C LEU A 31 5.55 -2.54 9.04
N TYR A 32 6.71 -1.89 9.21
CA TYR A 32 6.79 -0.43 9.28
C TYR A 32 6.19 0.24 8.04
N MET A 33 6.51 -0.28 6.86
CA MET A 33 6.04 0.27 5.59
C MET A 33 4.53 0.14 5.45
N SER A 34 3.94 -1.01 5.78
CA SER A 34 2.48 -1.21 5.76
C SER A 34 1.76 -0.24 6.71
N ILE A 35 2.29 -0.02 7.91
CA ILE A 35 1.72 0.96 8.85
C ILE A 35 1.81 2.37 8.28
N ARG A 36 3.00 2.77 7.80
CA ARG A 36 3.23 4.11 7.24
C ARG A 36 2.31 4.40 6.06
N GLU A 37 2.21 3.50 5.09
CA GLU A 37 1.39 3.71 3.88
C GLU A 37 -0.11 3.83 4.21
N LEU A 38 -0.62 3.01 5.14
CA LEU A 38 -2.03 3.10 5.55
C LEU A 38 -2.31 4.41 6.31
N VAL A 39 -1.45 4.79 7.25
CA VAL A 39 -1.61 6.03 8.02
C VAL A 39 -1.49 7.26 7.11
N GLU A 40 -0.55 7.28 6.17
CA GLU A 40 -0.42 8.39 5.20
C GLU A 40 -1.66 8.51 4.31
N ASN A 41 -2.25 7.38 3.91
CA ASN A 41 -3.51 7.39 3.15
C ASN A 41 -4.69 7.90 3.97
N SER A 42 -4.81 7.49 5.24
CA SER A 42 -5.85 7.98 6.16
C SER A 42 -5.72 9.49 6.42
N LEU A 43 -4.50 10.01 6.61
CA LEU A 43 -4.25 11.44 6.78
C LEU A 43 -4.63 12.24 5.53
N ASP A 44 -4.22 11.75 4.36
CA ASP A 44 -4.56 12.40 3.09
C ASP A 44 -6.08 12.38 2.85
N ALA A 45 -6.78 11.30 3.22
CA ALA A 45 -8.23 11.20 3.10
C ALA A 45 -8.96 12.22 3.98
N ALA A 46 -8.53 12.41 5.23
CA ALA A 46 -9.08 13.43 6.12
C ALA A 46 -8.76 14.86 5.60
N GLU A 47 -7.53 15.10 5.16
CA GLU A 47 -7.09 16.40 4.65
C GLU A 47 -7.86 16.84 3.40
N VAL A 48 -8.14 15.92 2.48
CA VAL A 48 -8.96 16.20 1.29
C VAL A 48 -10.37 16.64 1.69
N GLY A 49 -10.96 16.01 2.71
CA GLY A 49 -12.27 16.36 3.25
C GLY A 49 -12.28 17.58 4.18
N ARG A 50 -11.12 18.14 4.52
CA ARG A 50 -10.95 19.14 5.59
C ARG A 50 -11.53 18.67 6.93
N ILE A 51 -11.40 17.37 7.20
CA ILE A 51 -11.85 16.72 8.43
C ILE A 51 -10.68 16.69 9.41
N LEU A 52 -10.93 16.97 10.69
CA LEU A 52 -9.92 16.75 11.73
C LEU A 52 -9.69 15.23 11.84
N PRO A 53 -8.47 14.72 11.58
CA PRO A 53 -8.23 13.29 11.50
C PRO A 53 -8.37 12.63 12.86
N ASN A 54 -9.18 11.57 12.92
CA ASN A 54 -9.21 10.59 13.99
C ASN A 54 -8.83 9.24 13.37
N ILE A 55 -7.65 8.73 13.73
CA ILE A 55 -7.07 7.51 13.13
C ILE A 55 -6.75 6.53 14.24
N ILE A 56 -7.30 5.32 14.13
CA ILE A 56 -7.06 4.20 15.05
C ILE A 56 -6.17 3.20 14.33
N VAL A 57 -5.06 2.81 14.96
CA VAL A 57 -4.13 1.80 14.46
C VAL A 57 -4.07 0.65 15.45
N GLU A 58 -4.48 -0.54 15.02
CA GLU A 58 -4.46 -1.77 15.81
C GLU A 58 -3.52 -2.78 15.15
N LEU A 59 -2.62 -3.37 15.95
CA LEU A 59 -1.71 -4.42 15.49
C LEU A 59 -1.83 -5.62 16.43
N SER A 60 -2.35 -6.73 15.93
CA SER A 60 -2.42 -8.02 16.66
C SER A 60 -1.45 -9.03 16.07
N SER A 61 -0.84 -9.84 16.93
CA SER A 61 -0.09 -11.03 16.51
C SER A 61 -1.06 -12.18 16.31
N GLU A 62 -1.04 -12.80 15.14
CA GLU A 62 -1.88 -13.95 14.78
C GLU A 62 -1.11 -15.29 14.92
N GLY A 63 0.13 -15.24 15.42
CA GLY A 63 0.99 -16.41 15.62
C GLY A 63 2.26 -16.36 14.78
N ASN A 64 2.89 -17.52 14.60
CA ASN A 64 4.08 -17.69 13.78
C ASN A 64 3.77 -18.62 12.61
N SER A 65 4.31 -18.30 11.45
CA SER A 65 4.37 -19.22 10.31
C SER A 65 5.36 -20.36 10.57
N ASP A 66 5.30 -21.40 9.73
CA ASP A 66 6.21 -22.55 9.76
C ASP A 66 7.70 -22.17 9.62
N GLU A 67 8.01 -20.96 9.14
CA GLU A 67 9.36 -20.45 8.91
C GLU A 67 9.87 -19.51 10.03
N ASN A 68 9.27 -19.55 11.23
CA ASN A 68 9.56 -18.62 12.35
C ASN A 68 9.30 -17.13 12.03
N VAL A 69 8.51 -16.82 11.00
CA VAL A 69 8.08 -15.44 10.72
C VAL A 69 6.78 -15.18 11.47
N SER A 70 6.78 -14.19 12.37
CA SER A 70 5.57 -13.76 13.06
C SER A 70 4.58 -13.10 12.10
N ILE A 71 3.33 -13.55 12.15
CA ILE A 71 2.24 -13.03 11.35
C ILE A 71 1.51 -11.98 12.18
N TYR A 72 1.32 -10.81 11.60
CA TYR A 72 0.58 -9.73 12.23
C TYR A 72 -0.65 -9.36 11.41
N LYS A 73 -1.75 -9.05 12.10
CA LYS A 73 -2.92 -8.42 11.52
C LYS A 73 -2.90 -6.94 11.89
N LEU A 74 -2.77 -6.11 10.86
CA LEU A 74 -2.81 -4.65 10.97
C LEU A 74 -4.19 -4.16 10.54
N ARG A 75 -4.81 -3.32 11.39
CA ARG A 75 -6.03 -2.59 11.06
C ARG A 75 -5.78 -1.10 11.24
N VAL A 76 -6.17 -0.32 10.25
CA VAL A 76 -6.19 1.14 10.31
C VAL A 76 -7.61 1.59 10.00
N GLU A 77 -8.19 2.40 10.88
CA GLU A 77 -9.51 2.98 10.75
C GLU A 77 -9.40 4.50 10.81
N ASP A 78 -10.09 5.20 9.92
CA ASP A 78 -10.10 6.67 9.87
C ASP A 78 -11.50 7.22 9.62
N ASN A 79 -11.66 8.51 9.91
CA ASN A 79 -12.87 9.28 9.66
C ASN A 79 -12.78 10.13 8.38
N GLY A 80 -11.93 9.74 7.42
CA GLY A 80 -11.73 10.47 6.18
C GLY A 80 -12.90 10.37 5.20
N ILE A 81 -12.69 10.81 3.97
CA ILE A 81 -13.72 10.81 2.91
C ILE A 81 -14.14 9.41 2.42
N GLY A 82 -13.42 8.36 2.85
CA GLY A 82 -13.61 6.99 2.38
C GLY A 82 -13.22 6.79 0.90
N VAL A 83 -13.61 5.63 0.36
CA VAL A 83 -13.40 5.26 -1.05
C VAL A 83 -14.75 4.88 -1.64
N ALA A 84 -15.08 5.43 -2.81
CA ALA A 84 -16.32 5.10 -3.51
C ALA A 84 -16.37 3.58 -3.83
N PRO A 85 -17.49 2.88 -3.57
CA PRO A 85 -17.57 1.42 -3.70
C PRO A 85 -17.08 0.85 -5.02
N GLU A 86 -17.37 1.53 -6.14
CA GLU A 86 -16.96 1.19 -7.49
C GLU A 86 -15.44 1.22 -7.73
N HIS A 87 -14.69 1.91 -6.86
CA HIS A 87 -13.25 2.07 -6.95
C HIS A 87 -12.48 1.17 -5.97
N ILE A 88 -13.12 0.62 -4.94
CA ILE A 88 -12.46 -0.22 -3.92
C ILE A 88 -11.62 -1.34 -4.56
N PRO A 89 -12.14 -2.19 -5.48
CA PRO A 89 -11.33 -3.28 -6.03
C PRO A 89 -10.08 -2.80 -6.77
N LYS A 90 -10.17 -1.65 -7.47
CA LYS A 90 -9.04 -1.11 -8.23
C LYS A 90 -8.04 -0.40 -7.33
N ALA A 91 -8.51 0.32 -6.31
CA ALA A 91 -7.66 1.05 -5.36
C ALA A 91 -6.72 0.13 -4.57
N PHE A 92 -7.16 -1.10 -4.27
CA PHE A 92 -6.36 -2.07 -3.51
C PHE A 92 -5.79 -3.21 -4.37
N GLY A 93 -6.30 -3.42 -5.58
CA GLY A 93 -5.90 -4.53 -6.46
C GLY A 93 -5.11 -4.14 -7.70
N THR A 94 -4.93 -2.86 -7.99
CA THR A 94 -4.25 -2.39 -9.21
C THR A 94 -3.08 -1.45 -8.89
N VAL A 95 -1.87 -1.90 -9.20
CA VAL A 95 -0.64 -1.10 -9.11
C VAL A 95 -0.76 0.14 -10.01
N PHE A 96 -0.34 1.30 -9.51
CA PHE A 96 -0.48 2.60 -10.15
C PHE A 96 -1.93 3.06 -10.36
N TYR A 97 -2.86 2.64 -9.50
CA TYR A 97 -4.21 3.19 -9.46
C TYR A 97 -4.39 4.10 -8.24
N GLY A 98 -4.89 5.32 -8.44
CA GLY A 98 -5.12 6.26 -7.35
C GLY A 98 -5.67 7.61 -7.81
N SER A 99 -6.13 8.40 -6.85
CA SER A 99 -6.71 9.74 -7.06
C SER A 99 -5.68 10.89 -6.91
N LYS A 100 -4.42 10.57 -6.61
CA LYS A 100 -3.38 11.52 -6.19
C LYS A 100 -2.41 11.95 -7.32
N TYR A 101 -2.77 11.75 -8.59
CA TYR A 101 -1.93 12.11 -9.74
C TYR A 101 -2.05 13.57 -10.21
N GLY A 102 -2.95 14.35 -9.58
CA GLY A 102 -3.10 15.77 -9.90
C GLY A 102 -2.01 16.65 -9.29
N TYR A 103 -2.03 17.95 -9.61
CA TYR A 103 -1.13 18.96 -9.05
C TYR A 103 -1.57 19.42 -7.66
N LYS A 104 -1.70 18.48 -6.72
CA LYS A 104 -2.01 18.75 -5.32
C LYS A 104 -1.00 17.99 -4.45
N GLN A 105 -0.44 18.67 -3.46
CA GLN A 105 0.47 18.03 -2.51
C GLN A 105 -0.31 17.03 -1.64
N SER A 106 0.22 15.81 -1.54
CA SER A 106 -0.25 14.73 -0.67
C SER A 106 0.95 13.93 -0.17
N ARG A 107 0.77 13.13 0.88
CA ARG A 107 1.83 12.24 1.39
C ARG A 107 2.09 11.09 0.42
N GLY A 108 1.01 10.43 -0.03
CA GLY A 108 1.08 9.39 -1.05
C GLY A 108 1.19 9.98 -2.46
N THR A 109 1.99 9.36 -3.34
CA THR A 109 2.24 9.88 -4.71
C THR A 109 1.97 8.86 -5.83
N PHE A 110 2.35 7.58 -5.64
CA PHE A 110 2.45 6.64 -6.77
C PHE A 110 1.25 5.70 -6.95
N GLY A 111 0.25 5.69 -6.06
CA GLY A 111 -0.84 4.70 -6.13
C GLY A 111 -0.33 3.25 -5.99
N LEU A 112 0.67 3.06 -5.12
CA LEU A 112 1.32 1.77 -4.85
C LEU A 112 1.04 1.24 -3.45
N GLY A 113 0.98 2.12 -2.44
CA GLY A 113 0.98 1.73 -1.02
C GLY A 113 -0.16 0.81 -0.59
N GLY A 114 -1.35 0.94 -1.18
CA GLY A 114 -2.49 0.08 -0.87
C GLY A 114 -2.48 -1.28 -1.60
N THR A 115 -1.55 -1.49 -2.53
CA THR A 115 -1.50 -2.67 -3.42
C THR A 115 -0.30 -3.59 -3.18
N MET A 116 0.64 -3.16 -2.33
CA MET A 116 1.91 -3.83 -2.04
C MET A 116 1.91 -4.42 -0.64
#